data_AF-K0ZJG3-F1
#
_entry.id   AF-K0ZJG3-F1
#
_cell.length_a   1.000
_cell.length_b   1.000
_cell.length_c   1.000
_cell.angle_alpha   90.00
_cell.angle_beta   90.00
_cell.angle_gamma   90.00
#
_symmetry.space_group_name_H-M   'P 1'
#
loop_
_entity.id
_entity.type
_entity.pdbx_description
1 polymer ?
#
loop_
_entity_poly.entity_id
_entity_poly.type
_entity_poly.pdbx_seq_one_letter_code
_entity_poly.pdbx_strand_id
1 'polypeptide(L)'
;MKKRTSKLFHGLMALLLVVSVFLPALKVSNVVKAEELPASSYTMKTVSKINNNKLVDGAKYGEGKFYLQPTYSFPNDVTLKDGDYMVYHVPNEFKIEKDSTTELKAPDGQTTIAELTTSKADNTATVKVTNAAYFANLSENKEITALFTVVWADSVKLNTPYQINIPGDQVYTLTRIVPDDDPTGFTKWGVQDSDDPNYVN
;
A
#
# COMPACT_ATOMS: atom_id res chain seq x y z
N MET A 1 -55.67 64.86 -9.27
CA MET A 1 -54.64 64.73 -8.19
C MET A 1 -55.16 63.72 -7.17
N LYS A 2 -54.45 62.77 -6.55
CA LYS A 2 -53.13 62.11 -6.71
C LYS A 2 -53.20 60.89 -5.75
N LYS A 3 -52.96 59.66 -6.24
CA LYS A 3 -52.89 58.42 -5.43
C LYS A 3 -51.71 58.46 -4.45
N ARG A 4 -51.91 58.06 -3.18
CA ARG A 4 -50.92 57.63 -2.17
C ARG A 4 -51.69 56.83 -1.11
N THR A 5 -51.32 55.65 -0.60
CA THR A 5 -50.02 54.97 -0.55
C THR A 5 -50.26 53.50 -0.18
N SER A 6 -49.98 52.58 -1.10
CA SER A 6 -49.74 51.16 -0.83
C SER A 6 -48.28 51.00 -0.39
N LYS A 7 -47.99 51.07 0.91
CA LYS A 7 -46.61 50.92 1.42
C LYS A 7 -46.47 49.99 2.61
N LEU A 8 -47.43 49.10 2.84
CA LEU A 8 -47.35 48.11 3.92
C LEU A 8 -47.19 46.65 3.43
N PHE A 9 -47.39 46.37 2.14
CA PHE A 9 -47.32 44.99 1.62
C PHE A 9 -46.01 44.61 0.92
N HIS A 10 -45.11 45.56 0.68
CA HIS A 10 -43.83 45.28 -0.01
C HIS A 10 -42.65 45.03 0.96
N GLY A 11 -42.84 45.20 2.28
CA GLY A 11 -41.80 44.96 3.28
C GLY A 11 -41.69 43.50 3.73
N LEU A 12 -42.80 42.74 3.69
CA LEU A 12 -42.82 41.35 4.20
C LEU A 12 -42.43 40.32 3.13
N MET A 13 -42.70 40.57 1.85
CA MET A 13 -42.28 39.70 0.73
C MET A 13 -40.81 39.85 0.34
N ALA A 14 -40.14 40.92 0.77
CA ALA A 14 -38.70 41.08 0.57
C ALA A 14 -37.86 40.30 1.61
N LEU A 15 -38.44 39.89 2.75
CA LEU A 15 -37.72 39.09 3.74
C LEU A 15 -37.77 37.58 3.45
N LEU A 16 -38.82 37.10 2.74
CA LEU A 16 -38.94 35.68 2.39
C LEU A 16 -38.05 35.27 1.19
N LEU A 17 -37.61 36.22 0.36
CA LEU A 17 -36.78 35.97 -0.82
C LEU A 17 -35.27 36.05 -0.57
N VAL A 18 -34.84 36.41 0.64
CA VAL A 18 -33.40 36.48 1.01
C VAL A 18 -32.96 35.26 1.84
N VAL A 19 -33.83 34.28 2.08
CA VAL A 19 -33.47 33.00 2.71
C VAL A 19 -33.20 31.89 1.69
N SER A 20 -33.31 32.16 0.38
CA SER A 20 -33.18 31.13 -0.67
C SER A 20 -31.90 31.23 -1.53
N VAL A 21 -30.91 32.05 -1.17
CA VAL A 21 -29.67 32.21 -1.98
C VAL A 21 -28.39 31.79 -1.21
N PHE A 22 -28.51 31.30 0.02
CA PHE A 22 -27.40 30.74 0.79
C PHE A 22 -27.70 29.33 1.32
N LEU A 23 -28.23 28.48 0.45
CA LEU A 23 -27.79 27.08 0.49
C LEU A 23 -26.58 27.03 -0.44
N PRO A 24 -25.33 27.25 0.04
CA PRO A 24 -24.26 26.56 -0.65
C PRO A 24 -24.73 25.11 -0.67
N ALA A 25 -24.80 24.52 -1.86
CA ALA A 25 -24.86 23.09 -1.95
C ALA A 25 -23.70 22.59 -1.09
N LEU A 26 -23.99 22.20 0.15
CA LEU A 26 -23.29 21.15 0.83
C LEU A 26 -23.51 19.96 -0.11
N LYS A 27 -22.69 19.90 -1.15
CA LYS A 27 -21.99 18.66 -1.44
C LYS A 27 -21.32 18.36 -0.11
N VAL A 28 -22.03 17.62 0.74
CA VAL A 28 -21.38 16.77 1.70
C VAL A 28 -20.57 15.87 0.80
N SER A 29 -19.35 16.29 0.49
CA SER A 29 -18.28 15.37 0.22
C SER A 29 -18.32 14.50 1.46
N ASN A 30 -19.03 13.38 1.40
CA ASN A 30 -18.69 12.26 2.24
C ASN A 30 -17.27 11.97 1.78
N VAL A 31 -16.30 12.68 2.36
CA VAL A 31 -14.92 12.26 2.36
C VAL A 31 -15.05 10.92 3.04
N VAL A 32 -15.11 9.86 2.25
CA VAL A 32 -15.07 8.50 2.76
C VAL A 32 -13.79 8.50 3.56
N LYS A 33 -13.93 8.46 4.89
CA LYS A 33 -12.77 8.46 5.76
C LYS A 33 -12.02 7.19 5.40
N ALA A 34 -10.84 7.36 4.85
CA ALA A 34 -9.88 6.27 4.73
C ALA A 34 -9.71 5.70 6.14
N GLU A 35 -10.11 4.44 6.33
CA GLU A 35 -10.05 3.74 7.60
C GLU A 35 -9.14 2.52 7.41
N GLU A 36 -8.26 2.29 8.37
CA GLU A 36 -7.50 1.05 8.40
C GLU A 36 -8.47 -0.09 8.67
N LEU A 37 -8.54 -1.05 7.75
CA LEU A 37 -9.35 -2.23 7.97
C LEU A 37 -8.76 -3.02 9.13
N PRO A 38 -9.56 -3.38 10.15
CA PRO A 38 -9.05 -4.19 11.25
C PRO A 38 -8.58 -5.54 10.70
N ALA A 39 -7.52 -6.10 11.29
CA ALA A 39 -6.96 -7.37 10.84
C ALA A 39 -7.95 -8.55 10.89
N SER A 40 -9.08 -8.42 11.61
CA SER A 40 -10.18 -9.40 11.60
C SER A 40 -11.03 -9.38 10.32
N SER A 41 -10.93 -8.34 9.50
CA SER A 41 -11.70 -8.18 8.26
C SER A 41 -11.13 -8.96 7.07
N TYR A 42 -9.93 -9.52 7.20
CA TYR A 42 -9.26 -10.26 6.14
C TYR A 42 -8.37 -11.36 6.69
N THR A 43 -8.06 -12.33 5.84
CA THR A 43 -6.89 -13.19 6.04
C THR A 43 -5.75 -12.71 5.16
N MET A 44 -4.52 -12.82 5.64
CA MET A 44 -3.33 -12.46 4.87
C MET A 44 -2.40 -13.65 4.72
N LYS A 45 -1.98 -13.92 3.50
CA LYS A 45 -0.90 -14.87 3.19
C LYS A 45 0.20 -14.16 2.42
N THR A 46 1.44 -14.44 2.76
CA THR A 46 2.60 -13.81 2.11
C THR A 46 3.46 -14.86 1.45
N VAL A 47 3.81 -14.62 0.19
CA VAL A 47 4.85 -15.37 -0.51
C VAL A 47 6.16 -14.59 -0.39
N SER A 48 7.15 -15.20 0.26
CA SER A 48 8.46 -14.60 0.49
C SER A 48 9.51 -15.23 -0.43
N LYS A 49 10.25 -14.39 -1.17
CA LYS A 49 11.28 -14.83 -2.12
C LYS A 49 12.56 -14.02 -1.99
N ILE A 50 13.66 -14.60 -2.43
CA ILE A 50 14.88 -13.88 -2.81
C ILE A 50 15.14 -14.17 -4.29
N ASN A 51 15.27 -13.12 -5.09
CA ASN A 51 15.19 -13.24 -6.56
C ASN A 51 13.93 -14.03 -6.96
N ASN A 52 14.08 -15.10 -7.73
CA ASN A 52 12.97 -15.95 -8.18
C ASN A 52 12.70 -17.17 -7.27
N ASN A 53 13.47 -17.34 -6.19
CA ASN A 53 13.44 -18.53 -5.34
C ASN A 53 12.70 -18.25 -4.02
N LYS A 54 11.96 -19.23 -3.51
CA LYS A 54 11.34 -19.14 -2.18
C LYS A 54 12.43 -19.04 -1.11
N LEU A 55 12.12 -18.33 -0.02
CA LEU A 55 12.98 -18.38 1.17
C LEU A 55 12.99 -19.78 1.76
N VAL A 56 14.14 -20.17 2.29
CA VAL A 56 14.39 -21.46 2.91
C VAL A 56 14.76 -21.22 4.37
N ASP A 57 14.09 -21.92 5.28
CA ASP A 57 14.40 -21.86 6.71
C ASP A 57 15.81 -22.40 6.99
N GLY A 58 16.53 -21.75 7.91
CA GLY A 58 17.93 -22.03 8.22
C GLY A 58 18.94 -21.55 7.18
N ALA A 59 18.49 -20.87 6.11
CA ALA A 59 19.38 -20.45 5.02
C ALA A 59 20.20 -19.20 5.37
N LYS A 60 21.30 -19.07 4.63
CA LYS A 60 22.20 -17.92 4.67
C LYS A 60 22.08 -17.15 3.37
N TYR A 61 21.85 -15.84 3.46
CA TYR A 61 21.71 -14.99 2.28
C TYR A 61 22.68 -13.81 2.35
N GLY A 62 23.25 -13.50 1.19
CA GLY A 62 24.08 -12.32 0.98
C GLY A 62 23.27 -11.03 1.03
N GLU A 63 23.90 -9.94 0.61
CA GLU A 63 23.17 -8.75 0.18
C GLU A 63 22.28 -9.11 -1.01
N GLY A 64 21.04 -8.62 -1.00
CA GLY A 64 20.07 -8.95 -2.04
C GLY A 64 18.71 -8.35 -1.79
N LYS A 65 17.89 -8.38 -2.85
CA LYS A 65 16.49 -7.96 -2.82
C LYS A 65 15.60 -9.15 -2.47
N PHE A 66 14.86 -8.98 -1.39
CA PHE A 66 13.83 -9.89 -0.94
C PHE A 66 12.49 -9.35 -1.44
N TYR A 67 11.65 -10.25 -1.95
CA TYR A 67 10.36 -9.92 -2.51
C TYR A 67 9.28 -10.46 -1.58
N LEU A 68 8.48 -9.58 -1.02
CA LEU A 68 7.33 -9.93 -0.19
C LEU A 68 6.07 -9.67 -0.99
N GLN A 69 5.27 -10.72 -1.13
CA GLN A 69 4.02 -10.67 -1.88
C GLN A 69 2.84 -11.06 -0.98
N PRO A 70 2.31 -10.14 -0.16
CA PRO A 70 1.09 -10.39 0.60
C PRO A 70 -0.15 -10.39 -0.31
N THR A 71 -1.02 -11.36 -0.07
CA THR A 71 -2.37 -11.46 -0.60
C THR A 71 -3.35 -11.33 0.56
N TYR A 72 -4.20 -10.31 0.49
CA TYR A 72 -5.30 -10.05 1.42
C TYR A 72 -6.56 -10.65 0.84
N SER A 73 -7.15 -11.64 1.50
CA SER A 73 -8.40 -12.29 1.09
C SER A 73 -9.52 -11.89 2.06
N PHE A 74 -10.63 -11.39 1.50
CA PHE A 74 -11.75 -10.87 2.26
C PHE A 74 -12.95 -11.84 2.22
N PRO A 75 -13.63 -12.08 3.35
CA PRO A 75 -14.90 -12.80 3.36
C PRO A 75 -15.97 -12.13 2.47
N ASN A 76 -16.93 -12.93 2.01
CA ASN A 76 -17.93 -12.46 1.04
C ASN A 76 -18.84 -11.34 1.59
N ASP A 77 -19.10 -11.35 2.90
CA ASP A 77 -19.91 -10.36 3.62
C ASP A 77 -19.17 -9.05 3.88
N VAL A 78 -17.84 -9.02 3.73
CA VAL A 78 -17.05 -7.79 3.86
C VAL A 78 -17.29 -6.89 2.64
N THR A 79 -17.64 -5.64 2.92
CA THR A 79 -17.80 -4.57 1.93
C THR A 79 -16.60 -3.65 1.99
N LEU A 80 -15.84 -3.58 0.90
CA LEU A 80 -14.70 -2.67 0.75
C LEU A 80 -15.17 -1.32 0.20
N LYS A 81 -14.68 -0.23 0.77
CA LYS A 81 -14.95 1.15 0.33
C LYS A 81 -13.69 1.78 -0.23
N ASP A 82 -13.86 2.78 -1.08
CA ASP A 82 -12.73 3.56 -1.58
C ASP A 82 -12.04 4.28 -0.42
N GLY A 83 -10.73 4.13 -0.32
CA GLY A 83 -9.92 4.68 0.76
C GLY A 83 -9.69 3.74 1.94
N ASP A 84 -10.44 2.63 2.07
CA ASP A 84 -10.12 1.59 3.04
C ASP A 84 -8.69 1.08 2.78
N TYR A 85 -7.91 0.79 3.82
CA TYR A 85 -6.52 0.38 3.64
C TYR A 85 -6.07 -0.70 4.62
N MET A 86 -5.00 -1.41 4.24
CA MET A 86 -4.31 -2.39 5.07
C MET A 86 -2.84 -2.02 5.16
N VAL A 87 -2.22 -2.21 6.32
CA VAL A 87 -0.81 -1.90 6.55
C VAL A 87 -0.04 -3.20 6.76
N TYR A 88 0.99 -3.42 5.94
CA TYR A 88 1.97 -4.47 6.13
C TYR A 88 3.19 -3.89 6.88
N HIS A 89 3.45 -4.39 8.08
CA HIS A 89 4.66 -4.04 8.83
C HIS A 89 5.82 -4.95 8.44
N VAL A 90 6.88 -4.38 7.87
CA VAL A 90 8.07 -5.15 7.50
C VAL A 90 8.83 -5.54 8.77
N PRO A 91 9.30 -6.80 8.91
CA PRO A 91 10.10 -7.21 10.05
C PRO A 91 11.35 -6.35 10.21
N ASN A 92 11.79 -6.10 11.44
CA ASN A 92 12.90 -5.17 11.73
C ASN A 92 14.26 -5.62 11.18
N GLU A 93 14.40 -6.90 10.83
CA GLU A 93 15.58 -7.44 10.16
C GLU A 93 15.63 -7.05 8.67
N PHE A 94 14.52 -6.56 8.13
CA PHE A 94 14.44 -6.01 6.79
C PHE A 94 14.09 -4.52 6.82
N LYS A 95 14.43 -3.83 5.74
CA LYS A 95 14.01 -2.44 5.51
C LYS A 95 13.50 -2.25 4.09
N ILE A 96 12.55 -1.34 3.93
CA ILE A 96 12.21 -0.76 2.63
C ILE A 96 13.33 0.17 2.18
N GLU A 97 13.86 -0.06 0.99
CA GLU A 97 14.99 0.71 0.47
C GLU A 97 14.56 2.08 -0.09
N LYS A 98 13.37 2.13 -0.69
CA LYS A 98 12.86 3.28 -1.44
C LYS A 98 11.35 3.40 -1.31
N ASP A 99 10.87 4.62 -1.08
CA ASP A 99 9.44 4.94 -1.12
C ASP A 99 8.91 4.79 -2.54
N SER A 100 7.71 4.25 -2.68
CA SER A 100 7.08 4.03 -3.97
C SER A 100 5.56 4.12 -3.88
N THR A 101 4.93 4.47 -4.98
CA THR A 101 3.49 4.31 -5.19
C THR A 101 3.25 3.55 -6.48
N THR A 102 2.46 2.47 -6.42
CA THR A 102 2.20 1.58 -7.55
C THR A 102 0.74 1.19 -7.58
N GLU A 103 0.11 1.30 -8.75
CA GLU A 103 -1.25 0.79 -8.96
C GLU A 103 -1.27 -0.75 -8.92
N LEU A 104 -2.25 -1.31 -8.22
CA LEU A 104 -2.53 -2.74 -8.21
C LEU A 104 -3.70 -3.03 -9.14
N LYS A 105 -3.48 -3.98 -10.06
CA LYS A 105 -4.46 -4.36 -11.08
C LYS A 105 -5.23 -5.62 -10.66
N ALA A 106 -6.48 -5.70 -11.12
CA ALA A 106 -7.25 -6.94 -11.11
C ALA A 106 -6.56 -8.04 -11.95
N PRO A 107 -7.01 -9.31 -11.85
CA PRO A 107 -6.49 -10.40 -12.68
C PRO A 107 -6.62 -10.18 -14.20
N ASP A 108 -7.50 -9.27 -14.64
CA ASP A 108 -7.61 -8.85 -16.04
C ASP A 108 -6.40 -8.02 -16.54
N GLY A 109 -5.52 -7.57 -15.63
CA GLY A 109 -4.34 -6.78 -15.91
C GLY A 109 -4.60 -5.31 -16.28
N GLN A 110 -5.87 -4.87 -16.34
CA GLN A 110 -6.26 -3.55 -16.84
C GLN A 110 -6.92 -2.69 -15.76
N THR A 111 -7.81 -3.28 -14.96
CA THR A 111 -8.60 -2.55 -13.98
C THR A 111 -7.77 -2.25 -12.73
N THR A 112 -7.53 -0.97 -12.42
CA THR A 112 -6.94 -0.59 -11.12
C THR A 112 -7.95 -0.84 -10.02
N ILE A 113 -7.54 -1.57 -8.98
CA ILE A 113 -8.40 -1.96 -7.85
C ILE A 113 -7.91 -1.41 -6.51
N ALA A 114 -6.60 -1.14 -6.41
CA ALA A 114 -5.97 -0.61 -5.23
C ALA A 114 -4.66 0.11 -5.61
N GLU A 115 -4.06 0.77 -4.63
CA GLU A 115 -2.77 1.43 -4.70
C GLU A 115 -1.88 0.89 -3.57
N LEU A 116 -0.65 0.50 -3.90
CA LEU A 116 0.39 0.14 -2.95
C LEU A 116 1.30 1.35 -2.74
N THR A 117 1.50 1.76 -1.49
CA THR A 117 2.52 2.73 -1.09
C THR A 117 3.52 2.08 -0.15
N THR A 118 4.82 2.27 -0.39
CA THR A 118 5.88 1.84 0.54
C THR A 118 6.50 3.06 1.22
N SER A 119 6.78 2.94 2.52
CA SER A 119 7.41 3.97 3.35
C SER A 119 8.67 3.40 4.00
N LYS A 120 9.82 3.97 3.67
CA LYS A 120 11.11 3.70 4.31
C LYS A 120 11.13 4.21 5.75
N ALA A 121 10.53 5.37 6.00
CA ALA A 121 10.53 5.99 7.32
C ALA A 121 9.75 5.15 8.34
N ASP A 122 8.62 4.59 7.91
CA ASP A 122 7.73 3.80 8.78
C ASP A 122 8.02 2.29 8.69
N ASN A 123 8.82 1.88 7.70
CA ASN A 123 9.07 0.48 7.34
C ASN A 123 7.76 -0.30 7.06
N THR A 124 6.84 0.33 6.33
CA THR A 124 5.52 -0.25 6.00
C THR A 124 5.22 -0.24 4.51
N ALA A 125 4.39 -1.20 4.11
CA ALA A 125 3.74 -1.24 2.80
C ALA A 125 2.22 -1.16 2.99
N THR A 126 1.61 -0.06 2.58
CA THR A 126 0.18 0.21 2.73
C THR A 126 -0.54 -0.05 1.42
N VAL A 127 -1.60 -0.86 1.47
CA VAL A 127 -2.47 -1.13 0.33
C VAL A 127 -3.79 -0.41 0.57
N LYS A 128 -4.16 0.51 -0.32
CA LYS A 128 -5.38 1.31 -0.23
C LYS A 128 -6.33 0.92 -1.37
N VAL A 129 -7.57 0.60 -1.05
CA VAL A 129 -8.64 0.31 -2.01
C VAL A 129 -8.98 1.57 -2.79
N THR A 130 -9.03 1.45 -4.13
CA THR A 130 -9.36 2.58 -5.03
C THR A 130 -10.54 2.27 -5.95
N ASN A 131 -11.14 1.08 -5.85
CA ASN A 131 -12.26 0.68 -6.69
C ASN A 131 -13.23 -0.25 -5.96
N ALA A 132 -14.04 0.32 -5.06
CA ALA A 132 -15.07 -0.39 -4.32
C ALA A 132 -16.10 -1.06 -5.24
N ALA A 133 -16.42 -0.44 -6.38
CA ALA A 133 -17.37 -0.97 -7.35
C ALA A 133 -16.90 -2.31 -7.96
N TYR A 134 -15.60 -2.47 -8.19
CA TYR A 134 -15.03 -3.74 -8.62
C TYR A 134 -15.33 -4.86 -7.62
N PHE A 135 -15.04 -4.64 -6.34
CA PHE A 135 -15.27 -5.65 -5.29
C PHE A 135 -16.74 -5.90 -4.99
N ALA A 136 -17.61 -4.90 -5.18
CA ALA A 136 -19.06 -5.05 -5.03
C ALA A 136 -19.68 -6.00 -6.08
N ASN A 137 -19.04 -6.13 -7.25
CA ASN A 137 -19.46 -7.04 -8.32
C ASN A 137 -18.91 -8.47 -8.14
N LEU A 138 -18.03 -8.70 -7.17
CA LEU A 138 -17.49 -10.03 -6.87
C LEU A 138 -18.32 -10.71 -5.78
N SER A 139 -18.92 -11.85 -6.12
CA SER A 139 -19.65 -12.71 -5.17
C SER A 139 -18.72 -13.57 -4.29
N GLU A 140 -17.48 -13.78 -4.73
CA GLU A 140 -16.45 -14.58 -4.07
C GLU A 140 -15.04 -14.13 -4.49
N ASN A 141 -14.00 -14.63 -3.82
CA ASN A 141 -12.59 -14.40 -4.16
C ASN A 141 -12.19 -12.92 -4.21
N LYS A 142 -12.70 -12.13 -3.26
CA LYS A 142 -12.26 -10.75 -3.06
C LYS A 142 -10.83 -10.78 -2.54
N GLU A 143 -9.88 -10.52 -3.43
CA GLU A 143 -8.46 -10.53 -3.08
C GLU A 143 -7.73 -9.30 -3.60
N ILE A 144 -6.73 -8.85 -2.84
CA ILE A 144 -5.77 -7.85 -3.27
C ILE A 144 -4.38 -8.41 -3.02
N THR A 145 -3.59 -8.52 -4.09
CA THR A 145 -2.19 -8.96 -4.01
C THR A 145 -1.27 -7.78 -4.27
N ALA A 146 -0.32 -7.55 -3.37
CA ALA A 146 0.71 -6.55 -3.51
C ALA A 146 2.08 -7.23 -3.65
N LEU A 147 3.03 -6.57 -4.28
CA LEU A 147 4.42 -7.03 -4.38
C LEU A 147 5.33 -5.84 -4.11
N PHE A 148 6.21 -5.97 -3.13
CA PHE A 148 7.22 -4.97 -2.84
C PHE A 148 8.55 -5.62 -2.46
N THR A 149 9.60 -4.80 -2.47
CA THR A 149 10.97 -5.25 -2.22
C THR A 149 11.47 -4.73 -0.88
N VAL A 150 12.19 -5.57 -0.16
CA VAL A 150 12.92 -5.22 1.05
C VAL A 150 14.36 -5.73 0.95
N VAL A 151 15.25 -5.13 1.73
CA VAL A 151 16.65 -5.52 1.85
C VAL A 151 16.98 -5.73 3.33
N TRP A 152 18.13 -6.32 3.65
CA TRP A 152 18.58 -6.41 5.04
C TRP A 152 18.62 -5.03 5.71
N ALA A 153 18.13 -4.94 6.93
CA ALA A 153 18.27 -3.74 7.74
C ALA A 153 19.74 -3.55 8.19
N ASP A 154 20.16 -2.31 8.37
CA ASP A 154 21.55 -1.99 8.75
C ASP A 154 21.92 -2.53 10.14
N SER A 155 20.92 -2.78 10.98
CA SER A 155 21.05 -3.36 12.32
C SER A 155 21.38 -4.87 12.31
N VAL A 156 21.12 -5.58 11.20
CA VAL A 156 21.34 -7.02 11.08
C VAL A 156 22.83 -7.32 10.95
N LYS A 157 23.36 -8.06 11.92
CA LYS A 157 24.77 -8.43 11.96
C LYS A 157 25.06 -9.60 11.02
N LEU A 158 26.25 -9.56 10.42
CA LEU A 158 26.78 -10.67 9.65
C LEU A 158 26.95 -11.92 10.53
N ASN A 159 26.76 -13.09 9.93
CA ASN A 159 27.00 -14.42 10.52
C ASN A 159 26.23 -14.66 11.83
N THR A 160 25.15 -13.92 12.07
CA THR A 160 24.26 -14.08 13.20
C THR A 160 22.90 -14.56 12.71
N PRO A 161 22.37 -15.70 13.22
CA PRO A 161 21.03 -16.15 12.86
C PRO A 161 19.96 -15.32 13.59
N TYR A 162 18.91 -14.96 12.86
CA TYR A 162 17.74 -14.25 13.38
C TYR A 162 16.47 -15.06 13.13
N GLN A 163 15.57 -15.11 14.12
CA GLN A 163 14.22 -15.61 13.94
C GLN A 163 13.33 -14.47 13.45
N ILE A 164 12.96 -14.52 12.17
CA ILE A 164 12.23 -13.46 11.48
C ILE A 164 10.80 -13.93 11.26
N ASN A 165 9.86 -13.29 11.94
CA ASN A 165 8.44 -13.51 11.73
C ASN A 165 7.97 -12.66 10.55
N ILE A 166 7.79 -13.28 9.38
CA ILE A 166 7.23 -12.59 8.21
C ILE A 166 5.70 -12.65 8.28
N PRO A 167 4.99 -11.51 8.38
CA PRO A 167 3.53 -11.51 8.48
C PRO A 167 2.85 -12.27 7.34
N GLY A 168 1.94 -13.18 7.66
CA GLY A 168 1.21 -13.98 6.67
C GLY A 168 2.02 -15.14 6.07
N ASP A 169 3.24 -15.36 6.52
CA ASP A 169 4.09 -16.51 6.17
C ASP A 169 4.51 -17.24 7.47
N GLN A 170 5.52 -18.10 7.39
CA GLN A 170 6.15 -18.74 8.54
C GLN A 170 7.22 -17.86 9.21
N VAL A 171 7.66 -18.29 10.39
CA VAL A 171 8.87 -17.77 11.03
C VAL A 171 10.08 -18.46 10.40
N TYR A 172 11.04 -17.67 9.93
CA TYR A 172 12.29 -18.17 9.35
C TYR A 172 13.46 -17.93 10.28
N THR A 173 14.41 -18.85 10.32
CA THR A 173 15.76 -18.64 10.86
C THR A 173 16.68 -18.27 9.71
N LEU A 174 16.97 -16.98 9.51
CA LEU A 174 17.82 -16.51 8.41
C LEU A 174 19.12 -15.91 8.95
N THR A 175 20.20 -16.05 8.18
CA THR A 175 21.49 -15.44 8.50
C THR A 175 21.95 -14.55 7.35
N ARG A 176 22.25 -13.28 7.64
CA ARG A 176 22.93 -12.38 6.71
C ARG A 176 24.41 -12.77 6.64
N ILE A 177 24.94 -12.95 5.44
CA ILE A 177 26.35 -13.24 5.20
C ILE A 177 26.93 -12.27 4.18
N VAL A 178 28.25 -12.18 4.13
CA VAL A 178 28.93 -11.78 2.89
C VAL A 178 29.09 -13.08 2.12
N PRO A 179 28.65 -13.18 0.85
CA PRO A 179 28.98 -14.35 0.03
C PRO A 179 30.49 -14.60 0.13
N ASP A 180 30.91 -15.85 0.37
CA ASP A 180 32.32 -16.16 0.54
C ASP A 180 33.17 -15.61 -0.62
N ASP A 181 34.39 -15.22 -0.25
CA ASP A 181 35.39 -14.63 -1.13
C ASP A 181 35.50 -15.39 -2.46
N ASP A 182 35.56 -14.62 -3.53
CA ASP A 182 35.72 -15.07 -4.91
C ASP A 182 36.78 -16.19 -4.99
N PRO A 183 36.50 -17.36 -5.60
CA PRO A 183 37.46 -18.45 -5.69
C PRO A 183 38.67 -18.04 -6.55
N THR A 184 39.66 -17.37 -5.96
CA THR A 184 40.97 -17.03 -6.55
C THR A 184 40.90 -16.73 -8.06
N GLY A 185 40.03 -15.80 -8.42
CA GLY A 185 39.84 -15.30 -9.78
C GLY A 185 39.66 -13.79 -9.74
N PHE A 186 39.90 -13.11 -10.85
CA PHE A 186 39.54 -11.70 -10.95
C PHE A 186 38.03 -11.60 -11.21
N THR A 187 37.24 -11.23 -10.21
CA THR A 187 35.88 -10.73 -10.48
C THR A 187 35.88 -9.22 -10.68
N LYS A 188 35.17 -8.80 -11.73
CA LYS A 188 34.79 -7.40 -11.97
C LYS A 188 33.27 -7.31 -11.82
N TRP A 189 32.83 -6.53 -10.84
CA TRP A 189 31.43 -6.14 -10.69
C TRP A 189 31.24 -4.74 -11.23
N GLY A 190 30.13 -4.55 -11.93
CA GLY A 190 29.73 -3.25 -12.47
C GLY A 190 28.68 -2.60 -11.58
N VAL A 191 28.87 -1.35 -11.15
CA VAL A 191 27.84 -0.59 -10.44
C VAL A 191 27.06 0.22 -11.48
N GLN A 192 25.75 -0.02 -11.57
CA GLN A 192 24.88 0.82 -12.41
C GLN A 192 24.95 2.24 -11.90
N ASP A 193 25.21 3.18 -12.80
CA ASP A 193 25.34 4.58 -12.46
C ASP A 193 24.04 5.08 -11.80
N SER A 194 24.17 5.86 -10.73
CA SER A 194 23.02 6.32 -9.96
C SER A 194 22.13 7.28 -10.75
N ASP A 195 22.70 7.97 -11.75
CA ASP A 195 22.03 9.01 -12.51
C ASP A 195 21.70 8.58 -13.94
N ASP A 196 22.38 7.57 -14.49
CA ASP A 196 22.09 7.00 -15.81
C ASP A 196 21.98 5.45 -15.81
N PRO A 197 20.77 4.89 -15.89
CA PRO A 197 20.58 3.45 -15.88
C PRO A 197 21.12 2.74 -17.14
N ASN A 198 21.52 3.45 -18.19
CA ASN A 198 22.15 2.84 -19.37
C ASN A 198 23.66 2.62 -19.18
N TYR A 199 24.23 3.09 -18.08
CA TYR A 199 25.66 3.05 -17.83
C TYR A 199 26.00 2.19 -16.60
N VAL A 200 27.06 1.39 -16.71
CA VAL A 200 27.56 0.50 -15.65
C VAL A 200 29.08 0.68 -15.56
N ASN A 201 29.57 1.11 -14.39
CA ASN A 201 31.00 1.32 -14.08
C ASN A 201 31.67 0.03 -13.63
#